data_AF-A0A7Y4WB35-F1
#
_entry.id   AF-A0A7Y4WB35-F1
#
_cell.length_a   1.000
_cell.length_b   1.000
_cell.length_c   1.000
_cell.angle_alpha   90.00
_cell.angle_beta   90.00
_cell.angle_gamma   90.00
#
_symmetry.space_group_name_H-M   'P 1'
#
loop_
_entity.id
_entity.type
_entity.pdbx_description
1 polymer ?
#
loop_
_entity_poly.entity_id
_entity_poly.type
_entity_poly.pdbx_seq_one_letter_code
_entity_poly.pdbx_strand_id
1 'polypeptide(L)' 'MITQGAREWFMLIEVTPENSVVLRQEKEHDRYLVDESETHDRPMTAGEVDAALTDYVNSVKARATKK' A
#
# COMPACT_ATOMS: atom_id res chain seq x y z
N MET A 1 1.86 -7.66 3.30
CA MET A 1 3.15 -7.68 2.58
C MET A 1 3.07 -8.67 1.45
N ILE A 2 3.47 -8.29 0.23
CA ILE A 2 3.51 -9.13 -0.97
C ILE A 2 4.97 -9.19 -1.42
N THR A 3 5.48 -10.37 -1.76
CA THR A 3 6.88 -10.55 -2.16
C THR A 3 6.96 -11.36 -3.45
N GLN A 4 7.78 -10.95 -4.41
CA GLN A 4 8.04 -11.69 -5.65
C GLN A 4 9.50 -11.55 -6.07
N GLY A 5 10.26 -12.64 -5.92
CA GLY A 5 11.71 -12.62 -6.16
C GLY A 5 12.38 -11.64 -5.20
N ALA A 6 13.05 -10.63 -5.74
CA ALA A 6 13.69 -9.57 -4.97
C ALA A 6 12.82 -8.34 -4.72
N ARG A 7 11.62 -8.27 -5.29
CA ARG A 7 10.68 -7.17 -5.06
C ARG A 7 9.73 -7.47 -3.92
N GLU A 8 9.50 -6.49 -3.08
CA GLU A 8 8.58 -6.57 -1.96
C GLU A 8 7.72 -5.31 -1.91
N TRP A 9 6.43 -5.51 -1.70
CA TRP A 9 5.41 -4.47 -1.63
C TRP A 9 4.74 -4.53 -0.26
N PHE A 10 4.71 -3.42 0.45
CA PHE A 10 4.15 -3.28 1.78
C PHE A 10 3.08 -2.18 1.78
N MET A 11 1.93 -2.49 2.36
CA MET A 11 0.89 -1.49 2.60
C MET A 11 0.44 -1.61 4.04
N LEU A 12 0.33 -0.46 4.70
CA LEU A 12 -0.20 -0.33 6.04
C LEU A 12 -1.30 0.72 6.00
N ILE A 13 -2.45 0.38 6.59
CA ILE A 13 -3.53 1.32 6.84
C ILE A 13 -3.70 1.36 8.34
N GLU A 14 -3.45 2.52 8.94
CA GLU A 14 -3.78 2.81 10.31
C GLU A 14 -5.04 3.66 10.33
N VAL A 15 -6.09 3.14 10.97
CA VAL A 15 -7.36 3.86 11.14
C VAL A 15 -7.49 4.20 12.63
N THR A 16 -7.50 5.48 12.94
CA THR A 16 -7.77 5.99 14.29
C THR A 16 -9.13 6.67 14.31
N PRO A 17 -9.72 6.95 15.49
CA PRO A 17 -10.94 7.74 15.56
C PRO A 17 -10.80 9.17 15.02
N GLU A 18 -9.57 9.71 15.00
CA GLU A 18 -9.29 11.10 14.63
C GLU A 18 -8.93 11.23 13.15
N ASN A 19 -8.18 10.27 12.62
CA ASN A 19 -7.61 10.33 11.27
C ASN A 19 -7.33 8.93 10.71
N SER A 20 -6.82 8.86 9.49
CA SER A 20 -6.30 7.61 8.95
C SER A 20 -5.04 7.86 8.15
N VAL A 21 -4.11 6.91 8.23
CA VAL A 21 -2.83 6.99 7.54
C VAL A 21 -2.66 5.74 6.69
N VAL A 22 -2.37 5.93 5.41
CA VAL A 22 -2.07 4.87 4.47
C VAL A 22 -0.62 5.00 4.03
N LEU A 23 0.17 3.96 4.28
CA LEU A 23 1.55 3.83 3.83
C LEU A 23 1.62 2.79 2.73
N ARG A 24 2.33 3.09 1.65
CA ARG A 24 2.57 2.20 0.51
C ARG A 24 4.05 2.24 0.19
N GLN A 25 4.71 1.10 0.33
CA GLN A 25 6.13 0.95 0.11
C GLN A 25 6.42 -0.15 -0.90
N GLU A 26 7.37 0.11 -1.79
CA GLU A 26 7.92 -0.87 -2.72
C GLU A 26 9.43 -0.88 -2.54
N LYS A 27 10.01 -2.05 -2.31
CA LYS A 27 11.45 -2.25 -2.24
C LYS A 27 11.90 -3.32 -3.22
N GLU A 28 13.10 -3.18 -3.76
CA GLU A 28 13.77 -4.19 -4.55
C GLU A 28 15.16 -4.43 -3.96
N HIS A 29 15.41 -5.66 -3.49
CA HIS A 29 16.57 -5.99 -2.65
C HIS A 29 16.63 -5.07 -1.41
N ASP A 30 17.63 -4.18 -1.36
CA ASP A 30 17.86 -3.25 -0.24
C ASP A 30 17.45 -1.80 -0.57
N ARG A 31 16.85 -1.58 -1.75
CA ARG A 31 16.51 -0.24 -2.23
C ARG A 31 15.00 -0.01 -2.20
N TYR A 32 14.57 1.02 -1.49
CA TYR A 32 13.22 1.56 -1.61
C TYR A 32 13.04 2.20 -2.99
N LEU A 33 12.09 1.67 -3.76
CA LEU A 33 11.66 2.20 -5.06
C LEU A 33 10.49 3.17 -4.90
N VAL A 34 9.59 2.90 -3.96
CA VAL A 34 8.43 3.74 -3.63
C VAL A 34 8.29 3.81 -2.12
N ASP A 35 8.03 5.01 -1.62
CA ASP A 35 7.65 5.28 -0.23
C ASP A 35 6.62 6.42 -0.24
N GLU A 36 5.35 6.04 -0.32
CA GLU A 36 4.22 6.97 -0.38
C GLU A 36 3.41 6.87 0.92
N SER A 37 3.10 8.03 1.48
CA SER A 37 2.22 8.15 2.64
C SER A 37 1.08 9.11 2.32
N GLU A 38 -0.12 8.72 2.73
CA GLU A 38 -1.34 9.47 2.55
C GLU A 38 -2.04 9.59 3.91
N THR A 39 -2.30 10.81 4.34
CA THR A 39 -3.00 11.08 5.60
C THR A 39 -4.37 11.65 5.28
N HIS A 40 -5.40 11.08 5.91
CA HIS A 40 -6.77 11.53 5.85
C HIS A 40 -7.14 12.19 7.17
N ASP A 41 -7.69 13.41 7.13
CA ASP A 41 -8.19 14.15 8.31
C ASP A 41 -9.46 13.55 8.94
N ARG A 42 -9.86 12.35 8.51
CA ARG A 42 -11.00 11.60 9.04
C ARG A 42 -10.70 10.11 9.06
N PRO A 43 -11.37 9.33 9.93
CA PRO A 43 -11.33 7.88 9.85
C PRO A 43 -11.81 7.39 8.48
N MET A 44 -11.03 6.52 7.85
CA MET A 44 -11.47 5.73 6.71
C MET A 44 -12.52 4.72 7.17
N THR A 45 -13.58 4.58 6.38
CA THR A 45 -14.57 3.52 6.59
C THR A 45 -14.02 2.18 6.14
N ALA A 46 -14.60 1.07 6.62
CA ALA A 46 -14.20 -0.27 6.21
C ALA A 46 -14.23 -0.45 4.67
N GLY A 47 -15.24 0.10 4.00
CA GLY A 47 -15.33 0.03 2.54
C GLY A 47 -14.23 0.81 1.82
N GLU A 48 -13.78 1.94 2.37
CA GLU A 48 -12.64 2.71 1.84
C GLU A 48 -11.33 1.95 2.04
N VAL A 49 -11.17 1.29 3.18
CA VAL A 49 -10.01 0.42 3.47
C VAL A 49 -9.96 -0.76 2.48
N ASP A 50 -11.09 -1.44 2.28
CA ASP A 50 -11.20 -2.57 1.34
C ASP A 50 -10.93 -2.14 -0.11
N ALA A 51 -11.44 -0.98 -0.52
CA ALA A 51 -11.17 -0.41 -1.84
C ALA A 51 -9.68 -0.08 -2.00
N ALA A 52 -9.07 0.60 -1.03
CA ALA A 52 -7.66 0.95 -1.06
C ALA A 52 -6.75 -0.28 -1.10
N LEU A 53 -7.08 -1.33 -0.34
CA LEU A 53 -6.37 -2.60 -0.36
C LEU A 53 -6.50 -3.30 -1.72
N THR A 54 -7.71 -3.33 -2.28
CA THR A 54 -7.98 -3.94 -3.59
C THR A 54 -7.21 -3.24 -4.69
N ASP A 55 -7.24 -1.91 -4.71
CA ASP A 55 -6.52 -1.08 -5.68
C ASP A 55 -5.01 -1.27 -5.56
N TYR A 56 -4.48 -1.34 -4.33
CA TYR A 56 -3.07 -1.63 -4.11
C TYR A 56 -2.67 -2.99 -4.65
N VAL A 57 -3.42 -4.05 -4.33
CA VAL A 57 -3.14 -5.41 -4.82
C VAL A 57 -3.18 -5.45 -6.35
N ASN A 58 -4.15 -4.78 -6.97
CA ASN A 58 -4.27 -4.70 -8.43
C ASN A 58 -3.09 -3.94 -9.06
N SER A 59 -2.67 -2.82 -8.45
CA SER A 59 -1.48 -2.07 -8.86
C SER A 59 -0.21 -2.92 -8.78
N VAL A 60 -0.02 -3.64 -7.67
CA VAL A 60 1.11 -4.57 -7.50
C VAL A 60 1.10 -5.66 -8.56
N LYS A 61 -0.05 -6.30 -8.81
CA LYS A 61 -0.18 -7.31 -9.88
C LYS A 61 0.15 -6.76 -11.26
N ALA A 62 -0.33 -5.56 -11.59
CA ALA A 62 -0.04 -4.91 -12.86
C ALA A 62 1.46 -4.60 -13.03
N ARG A 63 2.14 -4.12 -11.96
CA ARG A 63 3.58 -3.85 -11.95
C ARG A 63 4.41 -5.14 -12.01
N ALA A 64 4.01 -6.17 -11.27
CA ALA A 64 4.63 -7.50 -11.25
C ALA A 64 4.55 -8.21 -12.61
N THR A 65 3.50 -7.95 -13.39
CA THR A 65 3.26 -8.59 -14.70
C THR A 65 4.00 -7.87 -15.84
N LYS A 66 4.33 -6.58 -15.68
CA LYS A 66 5.24 -5.88 -16.61
C LYS A 66 6.67 -6.41 -16.42
N LYS A 67 7.00 -7.48 -17.14
CA LYS A 67 8.36 -7.96 -17.41
C LYS A 67 8.66 -7.82 -18.90
#